data_AF-A0A5A5T750-F1
#
_entry.id   AF-A0A5A5T750-F1
#
_cell.length_a   1.000
_cell.length_b   1.000
_cell.length_c   1.000
_cell.angle_alpha   90.00
_cell.angle_beta   90.00
_cell.angle_gamma   90.00
#
_symmetry.space_group_name_H-M   'P 1'
#
loop_
_entity.id
_entity.type
_entity.pdbx_description
1 polymer ?
#
loop_
_entity_poly.entity_id
_entity_poly.type
_entity_poly.pdbx_seq_one_letter_code
_entity_poly.pdbx_strand_id
1 'polypeptide(L)'
;MSRKIEQIKDILHGSHGWNSGLEEYDFILSIEFRQDGTGEMVYGECQAVKSIIHFRYDISADMQIHFEFFDTVDPYWTPFWGGKKMFERTEENALKMVAFHLLDGPFFIDKPFDSQQSIYSYLLRFASDPFPDSSGPWPLKETWLDYYGGERK
;
A
#
# COMPACT_ATOMS: atom_id res chain seq x y z
N MET A 1 -3.79 -24.16 -5.03
CA MET A 1 -5.26 -23.97 -5.05
C MET A 1 -5.50 -22.47 -5.13
N SER A 2 -6.38 -22.00 -6.03
CA SER A 2 -6.72 -20.58 -6.08
C SER A 2 -7.67 -20.22 -4.93
N ARG A 3 -7.42 -19.11 -4.23
CA ARG A 3 -8.32 -18.59 -3.19
C ARG A 3 -9.57 -18.00 -3.82
N LYS A 4 -10.68 -18.05 -3.10
CA LYS A 4 -11.86 -17.25 -3.45
C LYS A 4 -11.64 -15.78 -3.07
N ILE A 5 -12.27 -14.85 -3.80
CA ILE A 5 -12.17 -13.40 -3.53
C ILE A 5 -12.50 -13.07 -2.07
N GLU A 6 -13.55 -13.66 -1.51
CA GLU A 6 -13.92 -13.44 -0.10
C GLU A 6 -12.79 -13.82 0.87
N GLN A 7 -12.09 -14.93 0.61
CA GLN A 7 -10.94 -15.34 1.44
C GLN A 7 -9.76 -14.39 1.29
N ILE A 8 -9.59 -13.79 0.10
CA ILE A 8 -8.55 -12.78 -0.13
C ILE A 8 -8.89 -11.50 0.63
N LYS A 9 -10.15 -11.04 0.56
CA LYS A 9 -10.62 -9.89 1.33
C LYS A 9 -10.41 -10.13 2.82
N ASP A 10 -10.77 -11.32 3.31
CA ASP A 10 -10.56 -11.74 4.70
C ASP A 10 -9.10 -11.58 5.16
N ILE A 11 -8.16 -12.01 4.32
CA ILE A 11 -6.72 -11.88 4.61
C ILE A 11 -6.29 -10.41 4.55
N LEU A 12 -6.67 -9.68 3.50
CA LEU A 12 -6.27 -8.28 3.29
C LEU A 12 -6.65 -7.39 4.48
N HIS A 13 -7.89 -7.48 4.96
CA HIS A 13 -8.34 -6.69 6.11
C HIS A 13 -8.09 -7.36 7.47
N GLY A 14 -7.71 -8.64 7.47
CA GLY A 14 -7.28 -9.38 8.66
C GLY A 14 -5.88 -8.98 9.13
N SER A 15 -5.06 -8.38 8.27
CA SER A 15 -3.75 -7.85 8.61
C SER A 15 -3.83 -6.41 9.13
N HIS A 16 -3.14 -6.10 10.23
CA HIS A 16 -3.12 -4.75 10.84
C HIS A 16 -2.47 -3.68 9.95
N GLY A 17 -1.78 -4.11 8.89
CA GLY A 17 -1.10 -3.30 7.90
C GLY A 17 -0.16 -4.17 7.06
N TRP A 18 -0.07 -3.84 5.77
CA TRP A 18 0.83 -4.45 4.80
C TRP A 18 2.02 -3.52 4.65
N ASN A 19 3.19 -3.93 5.15
CA ASN A 19 4.35 -3.04 5.25
C ASN A 19 5.37 -3.37 4.17
N SER A 20 6.00 -2.35 3.60
CA SER A 20 7.09 -2.58 2.66
C SER A 20 8.34 -3.09 3.37
N GLY A 21 9.14 -3.85 2.63
CA GLY A 21 10.47 -4.25 3.09
C GLY A 21 11.45 -3.07 3.09
N LEU A 22 12.60 -3.28 3.72
CA LEU A 22 13.71 -2.31 3.74
C LEU A 22 14.19 -1.87 2.34
N GLU A 23 14.07 -2.76 1.37
CA GLU A 23 14.47 -2.52 -0.03
C GLU A 23 13.52 -1.55 -0.75
N GLU A 24 12.34 -1.31 -0.18
CA GLU A 24 11.25 -0.52 -0.76
C GLU A 24 10.98 0.78 0.04
N TYR A 25 12.00 1.27 0.74
CA TYR A 25 11.92 2.36 1.72
C TYR A 25 11.58 3.75 1.11
N ASP A 26 11.71 3.91 -0.21
CA ASP A 26 11.34 5.14 -0.95
C ASP A 26 9.95 5.06 -1.60
N PHE A 27 9.14 4.06 -1.22
CA PHE A 27 7.81 3.82 -1.78
C PHE A 27 6.71 3.93 -0.71
N ILE A 28 5.55 3.33 -1.00
CA ILE A 28 4.51 3.14 0.00
C ILE A 28 5.10 2.34 1.15
N LEU A 29 5.14 2.93 2.33
CA LEU A 29 5.66 2.33 3.56
C LEU A 29 4.66 1.32 4.13
N SER A 30 3.37 1.63 4.03
CA SER A 30 2.31 0.74 4.47
C SER A 30 1.01 0.94 3.69
N ILE A 31 0.24 -0.15 3.57
CA ILE A 31 -1.12 -0.17 3.03
C ILE A 31 -2.01 -0.89 4.04
N GLU A 32 -3.15 -0.29 4.37
CA GLU A 32 -4.19 -0.92 5.19
C GLU A 32 -5.46 -1.09 4.36
N PHE A 33 -6.08 -2.28 4.45
CA PHE A 33 -7.39 -2.56 3.88
C PHE A 33 -8.38 -2.77 5.03
N ARG A 34 -9.57 -2.17 4.93
CA ARG A 34 -10.62 -2.22 5.95
C ARG A 34 -11.81 -3.03 5.45
N GLN A 35 -12.52 -3.64 6.40
CA GLN A 35 -13.68 -4.49 6.12
C GLN A 35 -14.83 -3.77 5.40
N ASP A 36 -14.92 -2.45 5.52
CA ASP A 36 -15.94 -1.62 4.86
C ASP A 36 -15.62 -1.31 3.39
N GLY A 37 -14.54 -1.87 2.85
CA GLY A 37 -14.08 -1.62 1.48
C GLY A 37 -13.28 -0.33 1.32
N THR A 38 -12.84 0.29 2.42
CA THR A 38 -11.92 1.43 2.41
C THR A 38 -10.51 1.02 2.82
N GLY A 39 -9.56 1.93 2.67
CA GLY A 39 -8.20 1.72 3.13
C GLY A 39 -7.38 3.01 3.11
N GLU A 40 -6.12 2.88 3.50
CA GLU A 40 -5.15 3.96 3.44
C GLU A 40 -3.78 3.46 2.96
N MET A 41 -3.09 4.32 2.21
CA MET A 41 -1.70 4.11 1.82
C MET A 41 -0.86 5.22 2.43
N VAL A 42 0.25 4.84 3.05
CA VAL A 42 1.24 5.79 3.59
C VAL A 42 2.44 5.79 2.66
N TYR A 43 2.62 6.87 1.92
CA TYR A 43 3.77 7.07 1.05
C TYR A 43 4.87 7.84 1.79
N GLY A 44 6.09 7.29 1.75
CA GLY A 44 7.27 7.88 2.36
C GLY A 44 8.39 8.09 1.36
N GLU A 45 9.35 8.95 1.73
CA GLU A 45 10.66 9.02 1.10
C GLU A 45 11.67 9.09 2.24
N CYS A 46 12.62 8.15 2.30
CA CYS A 46 13.50 7.98 3.45
C CYS A 46 12.72 7.91 4.79
N GLN A 47 13.18 8.61 5.82
CA GLN A 47 12.63 8.60 7.19
C GLN A 47 11.37 9.47 7.38
N ALA A 48 10.81 10.03 6.30
CA ALA A 48 9.70 10.96 6.39
C ALA A 48 8.47 10.44 5.64
N VAL A 49 7.34 10.40 6.35
CA VAL A 49 6.02 10.27 5.71
C VAL A 49 5.80 11.50 4.84
N LYS A 50 5.50 11.29 3.56
CA LYS A 50 5.25 12.36 2.59
C LYS A 50 3.77 12.57 2.35
N SER A 51 2.99 11.50 2.33
CA SER A 51 1.56 11.57 2.06
C SER A 51 0.85 10.36 2.64
N ILE A 52 -0.34 10.59 3.19
CA ILE A 52 -1.33 9.54 3.44
C ILE A 52 -2.42 9.74 2.40
N ILE A 53 -2.87 8.68 1.74
CA ILE A 53 -3.97 8.74 0.78
C ILE A 53 -5.01 7.69 1.16
N HIS A 54 -6.27 8.14 1.27
CA HIS A 54 -7.39 7.24 1.49
C HIS A 54 -7.96 6.74 0.17
N PHE A 55 -8.46 5.51 0.18
CA PHE A 55 -9.07 4.90 -0.99
C PHE A 55 -10.28 4.03 -0.62
N ARG A 56 -11.15 3.80 -1.60
CA ARG A 56 -12.03 2.64 -1.69
C ARG A 56 -11.39 1.58 -2.56
N TYR A 57 -11.68 0.32 -2.28
CA TYR A 57 -11.18 -0.76 -3.10
C TYR A 57 -12.22 -1.85 -3.37
N ASP A 58 -12.04 -2.51 -4.51
CA ASP A 58 -12.67 -3.80 -4.81
C ASP A 58 -11.66 -4.72 -5.50
N ILE A 59 -11.94 -6.03 -5.49
CA ILE A 59 -11.09 -7.04 -6.12
C ILE A 59 -11.86 -7.67 -7.27
N SER A 60 -11.32 -7.54 -8.48
CA SER A 60 -11.92 -8.12 -9.68
C SER A 60 -11.66 -9.62 -9.80
N ALA A 61 -12.43 -10.27 -10.68
CA ALA A 61 -12.26 -11.70 -10.98
C ALA A 61 -10.88 -12.05 -11.55
N ASP A 62 -10.21 -11.07 -12.18
CA ASP A 62 -8.91 -11.22 -12.81
C ASP A 62 -7.75 -10.93 -11.85
N MET A 63 -8.00 -10.95 -10.54
CA MET A 63 -6.99 -10.71 -9.48
C MET A 63 -6.34 -9.32 -9.60
N GLN A 64 -7.16 -8.31 -9.85
CA GLN A 64 -6.76 -6.91 -9.79
C GLN A 64 -7.45 -6.22 -8.63
N ILE A 65 -6.71 -5.37 -7.92
CA ILE A 65 -7.30 -4.42 -6.98
C ILE A 65 -7.64 -3.14 -7.73
N HIS A 66 -8.89 -2.73 -7.65
CA HIS A 66 -9.37 -1.46 -8.18
C HIS A 66 -9.36 -0.46 -7.03
N PHE A 67 -8.52 0.55 -7.12
CA PHE A 67 -8.45 1.65 -6.16
C PHE A 67 -9.23 2.85 -6.68
N GLU A 68 -10.09 3.41 -5.84
CA GLU A 68 -10.71 4.71 -6.02
C GLU A 68 -10.20 5.64 -4.93
N PHE A 69 -9.44 6.66 -5.30
CA PHE A 69 -8.80 7.56 -4.35
C PHE A 69 -9.70 8.74 -3.96
N PHE A 70 -9.52 9.21 -2.73
CA PHE A 70 -10.20 10.38 -2.19
C PHE A 70 -9.25 11.53 -1.98
N ASP A 71 -9.79 12.76 -2.03
CA ASP A 71 -9.09 13.94 -1.53
C ASP A 71 -8.55 13.66 -0.12
N THR A 72 -7.25 13.85 0.06
CA THR A 72 -6.63 13.65 1.37
C THR A 72 -6.00 14.94 1.87
N VAL A 73 -6.47 15.35 3.04
CA VAL A 73 -5.95 16.48 3.80
C VAL A 73 -4.98 15.92 4.84
N ASP A 74 -3.69 16.21 4.72
CA ASP A 74 -2.71 15.88 5.75
C ASP A 74 -2.67 17.04 6.79
N PRO A 75 -3.14 16.82 8.03
CA PRO A 75 -3.17 17.86 9.05
C PRO A 75 -1.80 18.09 9.73
N TYR A 76 -0.81 17.22 9.51
CA TYR A 76 0.49 17.25 10.16
C TYR A 76 1.61 17.83 9.28
N TRP A 77 1.35 18.04 7.99
CA TRP A 77 2.31 18.66 7.08
C TRP A 77 2.46 20.15 7.37
N THR A 78 3.52 20.50 8.09
CA THR A 78 3.74 21.88 8.55
C THR A 78 4.37 22.75 7.44
N PRO A 79 3.81 23.95 7.18
CA PRO A 79 4.15 24.79 6.04
C PRO A 79 5.51 25.52 6.14
N PHE A 80 6.40 25.16 7.07
CA PHE A 80 7.66 25.88 7.32
C PHE A 80 8.64 25.89 6.12
N TRP A 81 8.34 25.12 5.06
CA TRP A 81 9.15 25.03 3.83
C TRP A 81 8.32 25.21 2.53
N GLY A 82 7.17 25.87 2.59
CA GLY A 82 6.43 26.32 1.40
C GLY A 82 5.70 25.25 0.58
N GLY A 83 5.52 24.01 1.07
CA GLY A 83 4.84 22.95 0.32
C GLY A 83 3.35 22.80 0.65
N LYS A 84 2.51 22.65 -0.37
CA LYS A 84 1.25 21.90 -0.28
C LYS A 84 1.46 20.64 -1.09
N LYS A 85 1.50 19.46 -0.45
CA LYS A 85 1.18 18.20 -1.12
C LYS A 85 -0.02 17.59 -0.43
N MET A 86 -1.17 18.17 -0.78
CA MET A 86 -2.48 17.54 -0.63
C MET A 86 -2.60 16.54 -1.79
N PHE A 87 -3.17 15.37 -1.56
CA PHE A 87 -3.67 14.61 -2.71
C PHE A 87 -5.03 15.20 -3.07
N GLU A 88 -5.09 15.84 -4.23
CA GLU A 88 -6.31 16.34 -4.83
C GLU A 88 -6.71 15.36 -5.94
N ARG A 89 -7.92 14.82 -5.80
CA ARG A 89 -8.50 13.88 -6.74
C ARG A 89 -8.90 14.63 -8.01
N THR A 90 -8.31 14.24 -9.12
CA THR A 90 -8.69 14.63 -10.48
C THR A 90 -9.29 13.44 -11.21
N GLU A 91 -9.91 13.66 -12.37
CA GLU A 91 -10.40 12.55 -13.19
C GLU A 91 -9.26 11.62 -13.64
N GLU A 92 -8.06 12.16 -13.83
CA GLU A 92 -6.89 11.43 -14.32
C GLU A 92 -6.23 10.56 -13.24
N ASN A 93 -6.37 10.91 -11.96
CA ASN A 93 -5.72 10.20 -10.84
C ASN A 93 -6.71 9.52 -9.88
N ALA A 94 -8.02 9.58 -10.17
CA ALA A 94 -9.07 9.07 -9.29
C ALA A 94 -9.08 7.55 -9.18
N LEU A 95 -8.62 6.84 -10.21
CA LEU A 95 -8.73 5.40 -10.31
C LEU A 95 -7.40 4.77 -10.67
N LYS A 96 -7.10 3.61 -10.08
CA LYS A 96 -5.98 2.77 -10.48
C LYS A 96 -6.31 1.31 -10.35
N MET A 97 -5.93 0.51 -11.34
CA MET A 97 -6.10 -0.94 -11.31
C MET A 97 -4.73 -1.59 -11.28
N VAL A 98 -4.52 -2.48 -10.32
CA VAL A 98 -3.22 -3.11 -10.11
C VAL A 98 -3.40 -4.61 -9.96
N ALA A 99 -2.77 -5.38 -10.85
CA ALA A 99 -2.68 -6.83 -10.70
C ALA A 99 -1.82 -7.17 -9.49
N PHE A 100 -2.19 -8.22 -8.75
CA PHE A 100 -1.45 -8.62 -7.56
C PHE A 100 -1.37 -10.14 -7.41
N HIS A 101 -0.39 -10.58 -6.64
CA HIS A 101 -0.31 -11.93 -6.10
C HIS A 101 -0.36 -11.89 -4.58
N LEU A 102 -1.11 -12.82 -3.99
CA LEU A 102 -1.14 -13.04 -2.55
C LEU A 102 -0.53 -14.41 -2.23
N LEU A 103 0.63 -14.40 -1.61
CA LEU A 103 1.43 -15.59 -1.30
C LEU A 103 1.42 -15.89 0.19
N ASP A 104 1.46 -17.18 0.52
CA ASP A 104 1.55 -17.66 1.90
C ASP A 104 3.01 -17.76 2.35
N GLY A 105 3.23 -17.33 3.59
CA GLY A 105 4.52 -17.36 4.26
C GLY A 105 4.85 -18.72 4.88
N PRO A 106 5.81 -18.74 5.83
CA PRO A 106 6.36 -17.56 6.51
C PRO A 106 7.32 -16.74 5.64
N PHE A 107 7.29 -15.42 5.80
CA PHE A 107 8.28 -14.48 5.26
C PHE A 107 9.06 -13.82 6.40
N PHE A 108 10.39 -13.82 6.31
CA PHE A 108 11.29 -13.24 7.30
C PHE A 108 11.90 -11.97 6.72
N ILE A 109 11.55 -10.82 7.29
CA ILE A 109 12.00 -9.52 6.79
C ILE A 109 12.75 -8.77 7.87
N ASP A 110 13.90 -8.24 7.49
CA ASP A 110 14.70 -7.36 8.34
C ASP A 110 14.00 -6.00 8.45
N LYS A 111 13.77 -5.53 9.68
CA LYS A 111 13.17 -4.21 9.90
C LYS A 111 14.20 -3.10 9.70
N PRO A 112 13.79 -1.92 9.20
CA PRO A 112 14.73 -0.83 8.93
C PRO A 112 15.52 -0.30 10.13
N PHE A 113 15.02 -0.49 11.35
CA PHE A 113 15.56 0.13 12.57
C PHE A 113 15.72 -0.82 13.75
N ASP A 114 15.47 -2.10 13.56
CA ASP A 114 15.59 -3.12 14.60
C ASP A 114 16.31 -4.32 13.99
N SER A 115 17.38 -4.80 14.63
CA SER A 115 18.10 -6.01 14.21
C SER A 115 17.28 -7.29 14.42
N GLN A 116 15.98 -7.15 14.69
CA GLN A 116 15.01 -8.21 14.85
C GLN A 116 14.27 -8.46 13.53
N GLN A 117 14.41 -9.67 13.03
CA GLN A 117 13.57 -10.19 11.96
C GLN A 117 12.13 -10.28 12.42
N SER A 118 11.22 -9.79 11.59
CA SER A 118 9.78 -9.98 11.78
C SER A 118 9.27 -11.07 10.85
N ILE A 119 8.39 -11.91 11.39
CA ILE A 119 7.77 -13.01 10.66
C ILE A 119 6.39 -12.56 10.23
N TYR A 120 6.12 -12.66 8.93
CA TYR A 120 4.84 -12.35 8.32
C TYR A 120 4.22 -13.61 7.72
N SER A 121 2.89 -13.71 7.83
CA SER A 121 2.12 -14.86 7.35
C SER A 121 1.81 -14.76 5.86
N TYR A 122 1.83 -13.55 5.31
CA TYR A 122 1.42 -13.27 3.93
C TYR A 122 2.33 -12.25 3.24
N LEU A 123 2.45 -12.38 1.93
CA LEU A 123 3.09 -11.43 1.03
C LEU A 123 2.07 -11.00 -0.03
N LEU A 124 1.82 -9.70 -0.11
CA LEU A 124 1.06 -9.04 -1.16
C LEU A 124 2.04 -8.40 -2.15
N ARG A 125 2.10 -8.95 -3.35
CA ARG A 125 3.00 -8.50 -4.41
C ARG A 125 2.21 -7.79 -5.51
N PHE A 126 2.44 -6.51 -5.72
CA PHE A 126 1.83 -5.75 -6.82
C PHE A 126 2.67 -5.78 -8.08
N ALA A 127 2.00 -5.84 -9.24
CA ALA A 127 2.65 -5.78 -10.56
C ALA A 127 3.15 -4.38 -10.94
N SER A 128 2.65 -3.35 -10.27
CA SER A 128 3.04 -1.95 -10.45
C SER A 128 2.76 -1.18 -9.16
N ASP A 129 3.31 0.03 -9.04
CA ASP A 129 2.98 0.96 -7.96
C ASP A 129 1.46 1.12 -7.81
N PRO A 130 0.85 0.89 -6.63
CA PRO A 130 -0.56 1.15 -6.42
C PRO A 130 -0.86 2.61 -6.06
N PHE A 131 0.15 3.47 -5.91
CA PHE A 131 -0.03 4.90 -5.69
C PHE A 131 -0.57 5.63 -6.94
N PRO A 132 -1.33 6.74 -6.81
CA PRO A 132 -1.87 7.45 -7.97
C PRO A 132 -0.80 7.95 -8.95
N ASP A 133 -1.07 7.91 -10.26
CA ASP A 133 -0.09 8.13 -11.35
C ASP A 133 0.44 9.58 -11.51
N SER A 134 0.13 10.48 -10.57
CA SER A 134 0.57 11.89 -10.60
C SER A 134 1.32 12.32 -9.33
N SER A 135 1.50 11.44 -8.35
CA SER A 135 1.97 11.81 -7.01
C SER A 135 3.32 11.20 -6.61
N GLY A 136 3.88 10.27 -7.39
CA GLY A 136 5.20 9.68 -7.17
C GLY A 136 6.34 10.54 -7.74
N PRO A 137 7.50 10.65 -7.05
CA PRO A 137 8.64 11.46 -7.52
C PRO A 137 9.39 10.84 -8.72
N TRP A 138 9.20 9.54 -9.03
CA TRP A 138 9.95 8.87 -10.09
C TRP A 138 9.10 7.81 -10.83
N PRO A 139 9.17 7.72 -12.16
CA PRO A 139 8.54 6.62 -12.89
C PRO A 139 9.26 5.31 -12.57
N LEU A 140 8.55 4.40 -11.91
CA LEU A 140 9.01 3.03 -11.67
C LEU A 140 9.08 2.27 -12.99
N LYS A 141 10.28 1.86 -13.39
CA LYS A 141 10.46 0.84 -14.43
C LYS A 141 10.25 -0.53 -13.81
N GLU A 142 9.05 -1.10 -13.99
CA GLU A 142 8.74 -2.53 -13.86
C GLU A 142 9.44 -3.27 -12.71
N THR A 143 9.23 -2.82 -11.47
CA THR A 143 9.60 -3.58 -10.27
C THR A 143 8.33 -4.04 -9.57
N TRP A 144 8.22 -5.34 -9.35
CA TRP A 144 7.24 -5.91 -8.44
C TRP A 144 7.45 -5.30 -7.05
N LEU A 145 6.38 -4.93 -6.36
CA LEU A 145 6.43 -4.33 -5.03
C LEU A 145 5.83 -5.25 -3.98
N ASP A 146 6.61 -5.56 -2.95
CA ASP A 146 6.34 -6.59 -1.94
C ASP A 146 5.96 -5.97 -0.59
N TYR A 147 4.73 -6.28 -0.16
CA TYR A 147 4.17 -5.84 1.11
C TYR A 147 3.84 -7.03 2.01
N TYR A 148 4.25 -6.95 3.27
CA TYR A 148 4.20 -8.07 4.19
C TYR A 148 3.10 -7.87 5.24
N GLY A 149 2.20 -8.85 5.34
CA GLY A 149 1.03 -8.86 6.21
C GLY A 149 1.11 -9.93 7.30
N GLY A 150 0.88 -9.54 8.55
CA GLY A 150 0.80 -10.46 9.70
C GLY A 150 -0.64 -10.72 10.10
N GLU A 151 -0.89 -11.81 10.83
CA GLU A 151 -2.20 -12.04 11.45
C GLU A 151 -2.42 -11.09 12.64
N ARG A 152 -3.65 -10.61 12.81
CA ARG A 152 -4.06 -9.86 14.00
C ARG A 152 -4.08 -10.82 15.20
N LYS A 153 -3.21 -10.60 16.18
CA LYS A 153 -3.23 -11.31 17.46
C LYS A 153 -4.29 -10.76 18.40
#